data_AF-A0A928CB08-F1
#
_entry.id   AF-A0A928CB08-F1
#
_cell.length_a   1.000
_cell.length_b   1.000
_cell.length_c   1.000
_cell.angle_alpha   90.00
_cell.angle_beta   90.00
_cell.angle_gamma   90.00
#
_symmetry.space_group_name_H-M   'P 1'
#
loop_
_entity.id
_entity.type
_entity.pdbx_description
1 polymer ?
#
loop_
_entity_poly.entity_id
_entity_poly.type
_entity_poly.pdbx_seq_one_letter_code
_entity_poly.pdbx_strand_id
1 'polypeptide(L)' 'MKKVILITLALMLGFNIKAQTSLTEAVDFYSIDDYGREVHLFDILDNGQFVFMYFFFTDASTSEVFDP' A
#
# COMPACT_ATOMS: atom_id res chain seq x y z
N MET A 1 -32.18 -16.14 -29.35
CA MET A 1 -32.22 -16.32 -27.88
C MET A 1 -30.83 -16.56 -27.27
N LYS A 2 -30.03 -17.52 -27.77
CA LYS A 2 -28.66 -17.81 -27.28
C LYS A 2 -27.70 -16.60 -27.20
N LYS A 3 -27.77 -15.68 -28.17
CA LYS A 3 -26.93 -14.47 -28.24
C LYS A 3 -27.28 -13.43 -27.16
N VAL A 4 -28.55 -13.36 -26.76
CA VAL A 4 -29.01 -12.43 -25.71
C VAL A 4 -28.52 -12.91 -24.34
N ILE A 5 -28.57 -14.22 -24.10
CA ILE A 5 -28.08 -14.83 -22.85
C ILE A 5 -26.59 -14.55 -22.65
N LEU A 6 -25.78 -14.66 -23.70
CA LEU A 6 -24.34 -14.37 -23.65
C LEU A 6 -24.05 -12.89 -23.34
N ILE A 7 -24.82 -11.97 -23.92
CA ILE A 7 -24.66 -10.52 -23.68
C ILE A 7 -25.04 -10.17 -22.24
N THR A 8 -26.16 -10.72 -21.73
CA THR A 8 -26.58 -10.49 -20.34
C THR A 8 -25.58 -11.05 -19.34
N LEU A 9 -25.01 -12.23 -19.61
CA LEU A 9 -23.99 -12.84 -18.75
C LEU A 9 -22.70 -12.03 -18.73
N ALA A 10 -22.25 -11.54 -19.90
CA ALA A 10 -21.08 -10.68 -19.99
C ALA A 10 -21.29 -9.33 -19.27
N LEU A 11 -22.49 -8.76 -19.36
CA LEU A 11 -22.81 -7.48 -18.71
C LEU A 11 -22.84 -7.62 -17.17
N MET A 12 -23.36 -8.74 -16.65
CA MET A 12 -23.41 -9.00 -15.20
C MET A 12 -22.03 -9.20 -14.57
N LEU A 13 -21.06 -9.72 -15.33
CA LEU A 13 -19.68 -9.89 -14.86
C LEU A 13 -18.88 -8.57 -14.84
N GLY A 14 -19.31 -7.54 -15.56
CA GLY A 14 -18.62 -6.25 -15.65
C GLY A 14 -18.86 -5.29 -14.48
N PHE A 15 -19.94 -5.45 -13.72
CA PHE A 15 -20.33 -4.49 -12.68
C PHE A 15 -19.71 -4.72 -11.29
N ASN A 16 -19.01 -5.85 -11.10
CA ASN A 16 -18.43 -6.22 -9.80
C ASN A 16 -16.90 -6.12 -9.75
N ILE A 17 -16.26 -5.55 -10.78
CA ILE A 17 -14.81 -5.32 -10.76
C ILE A 17 -14.55 -4.01 -9.99
N LYS A 18 -14.68 -4.04 -8.66
CA LYS A 18 -14.09 -3.01 -7.80
C LYS A 18 -12.61 -3.31 -7.63
N ALA A 19 -11.82 -3.02 -8.66
CA ALA A 19 -10.36 -3.15 -8.63
C ALA A 19 -9.65 -1.91 -8.03
N GLN A 20 -10.40 -0.83 -7.75
CA GLN A 20 -9.82 0.42 -7.27
C GLN A 20 -10.13 0.60 -5.79
N THR A 21 -9.11 0.40 -4.96
CA THR A 21 -9.06 1.05 -3.65
C THR A 21 -8.93 2.56 -3.90
N SER A 22 -9.60 3.41 -3.13
CA SER A 22 -9.45 4.86 -3.23
C SER A 22 -8.00 5.22 -2.90
N LEU A 23 -7.18 5.44 -3.91
CA LEU A 23 -5.75 5.72 -3.79
C LEU A 23 -5.49 7.23 -3.79
N THR A 24 -6.23 8.00 -3.00
CA THR A 24 -6.18 9.47 -3.11
C THR A 24 -5.68 10.18 -1.87
N GLU A 25 -5.63 9.54 -0.71
CA GLU A 25 -5.06 10.14 0.49
C GLU A 25 -4.06 9.18 1.11
N ALA A 26 -2.78 9.58 1.10
CA ALA A 26 -1.80 8.96 1.96
C ALA A 26 -2.21 9.25 3.41
N VAL A 27 -2.25 8.21 4.24
CA VAL A 27 -2.39 8.39 5.69
C VAL A 27 -1.00 8.66 6.24
N ASP A 28 -0.88 9.65 7.13
CA ASP A 28 0.38 9.92 7.80
C ASP A 28 0.81 8.67 8.57
N PHE A 29 2.04 8.20 8.35
CA PHE A 29 2.61 7.20 9.24
C PHE A 29 3.25 7.90 10.42
N TYR A 30 3.19 7.26 11.58
CA TYR A 30 3.92 7.67 12.77
C TYR A 30 4.81 6.51 13.21
N SER A 31 6.11 6.78 13.34
CA SER A 31 7.08 5.82 13.85
C SER A 31 8.09 6.50 14.76
N ILE A 32 8.82 5.70 15.54
CA ILE A 32 9.98 6.12 16.32
C ILE A 32 11.22 5.47 15.69
N ASP A 33 12.24 6.28 15.37
CA ASP A 33 13.50 5.76 14.86
C ASP A 33 14.39 5.13 15.96
N ASP A 34 15.50 4.51 15.57
CA ASP A 34 16.44 3.87 16.50
C ASP A 34 17.11 4.86 17.49
N TYR A 35 16.94 6.17 17.27
CA TYR A 35 17.43 7.24 18.14
C TYR A 35 16.34 7.82 19.04
N GLY A 36 15.11 7.28 19.01
CA GLY A 36 13.98 7.74 19.81
C GLY A 36 13.30 8.99 19.24
N ARG A 37 13.51 9.33 17.96
CA ARG A 37 12.90 10.49 17.32
C ARG A 37 11.61 10.12 16.64
N GLU A 38 10.61 10.98 16.78
CA GLU A 38 9.34 10.87 16.06
C GLU A 38 9.57 11.12 14.57
N VAL A 39 9.02 10.26 13.73
CA VAL A 39 9.10 10.35 12.28
C VAL A 39 7.70 10.28 11.70
N HIS A 40 7.33 11.35 10.98
CA HIS A 40 6.09 11.46 10.23
C HIS A 40 6.35 11.39 8.72
N LEU A 41 5.42 10.81 7.96
CA LEU A 41 5.51 10.74 6.50
C LEU A 41 5.57 12.14 5.91
N PHE A 42 4.65 12.99 6.35
CA PHE A 42 4.49 14.32 5.75
C PHE A 42 5.63 15.26 6.10
N ASP A 43 6.29 15.12 7.26
CA ASP A 43 7.51 15.88 7.57
C ASP A 43 8.62 15.62 6.54
N ILE A 44 8.77 14.39 6.06
CA ILE A 44 9.79 14.05 5.06
C ILE A 44 9.38 14.59 3.67
N LEU A 45 8.12 14.40 3.29
CA LEU A 45 7.60 14.85 2.00
C LEU A 45 7.58 16.37 1.87
N ASP A 46 7.21 17.09 2.93
CA ASP A 46 7.16 18.56 2.96
C ASP A 46 8.56 19.20 2.86
N ASN A 47 9.60 18.44 3.24
CA ASN A 47 10.99 18.82 3.00
C ASN A 47 11.47 18.53 1.56
N GLY A 48 10.56 18.13 0.65
CA GLY A 48 10.87 17.87 -0.76
C GLY A 48 11.62 16.57 -1.01
N GLN A 49 11.62 15.65 -0.03
CA GLN A 49 12.30 14.37 -0.13
C GLN A 49 11.37 13.28 -0.67
N PHE A 50 11.95 12.23 -1.25
CA PHE A 50 11.21 11.03 -1.67
C PHE A 50 11.30 9.97 -0.57
N VAL A 51 10.20 9.26 -0.34
CA VAL A 51 10.12 8.17 0.65
C VAL A 51 9.93 6.83 -0.04
N PHE A 52 10.82 5.88 0.25
CA PHE A 52 10.67 4.47 -0.10
C PHE A 52 10.50 3.68 1.20
N MET A 53 9.37 2.98 1.36
CA MET A 53 9.10 2.18 2.55
C MET A 53 9.35 0.71 2.26
N TYR A 54 10.14 0.07 3.11
CA TYR A 54 10.40 -1.36 3.08
C TYR A 54 9.98 -1.99 4.40
N PHE A 55 9.01 -2.90 4.36
CA PHE A 55 8.53 -3.63 5.53
C PHE A 55 9.21 -5.00 5.57
N PHE A 56 9.91 -5.29 6.66
CA PHE A 56 10.47 -6.60 6.93
C PHE A 56 9.96 -7.11 8.27
N PHE A 57 9.84 -8.43 8.37
CA PHE A 57 9.53 -9.11 9.62
C PHE A 57 10.84 -9.63 10.17
N THR A 58 11.28 -9.12 11.32
CA THR A 58 12.27 -9.84 12.11
C THR A 58 11.52 -10.90 12.89
N ASP A 59 11.82 -12.18 12.65
CA ASP A 59 11.55 -13.15 13.71
C ASP A 59 12.60 -12.93 14.82
N ALA A 60 12.25 -13.24 16.06
CA ALA A 60 13.19 -13.07 17.18
C ALA A 60 14.38 -14.06 17.12
N SER A 61 14.44 -14.93 16.10
CA SER A 61 15.39 -16.02 15.97
C SER A 61 16.49 -15.78 14.93
N THR A 62 16.30 -14.85 14.00
CA THR A 62 17.25 -14.56 12.92
C THR A 62 17.50 -13.07 12.85
N SER A 63 18.34 -12.60 13.76
CA SER A 63 19.00 -11.30 13.59
C SER A 63 20.08 -11.42 12.51
N GLU A 64 19.67 -11.50 11.24
CA GLU A 64 20.58 -11.13 10.15
C GLU A 64 20.54 -9.62 10.03
N VAL A 65 21.63 -8.98 10.45
CA VAL A 65 21.89 -7.56 10.21
C VAL A 65 21.99 -7.39 8.70
N PHE A 66 20.96 -6.84 8.09
CA PHE A 66 21.04 -6.39 6.70
C PHE A 66 21.76 -5.05 6.68
N ASP A 67 23.02 -5.06 6.25
CA ASP A 67 23.84 -3.85 6.05
C ASP A 67 23.60 -3.37 4.61
N PRO A 68 22.95 -2.20 4.39
CA PRO A 68 22.58 -1.70 3.06
C PRO A 68 23.76 -1.23 2.21
#